data_AF-A0A7Z7D0Z6-F1
#
_entry.id   AF-A0A7Z7D0Z6-F1
#
_cell.length_a   1.000
_cell.length_b   1.000
_cell.length_c   1.000
_cell.angle_alpha   90.00
_cell.angle_beta   90.00
_cell.angle_gamma   90.00
#
_symmetry.space_group_name_H-M   'P 1'
#
loop_
_entity.id
_entity.type
_entity.pdbx_description
1 polymer ?
#
loop_
_entity_poly.entity_id
_entity_poly.type
_entity_poly.pdbx_seq_one_letter_code
_entity_poly.pdbx_strand_id
1 'polypeptide(L)'
;MSDAQPSDDERAARLAAQRKAWNEAHPTYYAEYRARNREDIRRKNRERERDRAQREREEKARRQKGIDRAKAWAKEHPEERQQARARYKQKHPETYKQAQRDYYYRNRAAIAERQRAREAADPEKANEARRRAVDRARGVGRAPASSPTPDQRATYRERENEARRLQRRRARAGLPERRLHRVLTPERRHNDAAADAFFSQKRGGEDIARIRDQDEPTPPDLVHALQERSENRRVVREILAIAEEYFTDHEVELRARVAEISRQRFRAGLLPLDVYTEPRRRALEVASTGYLRRSAVSPATSFATFRWLTADLAKQDPRITL
;
A
#
# COMPACT_ATOMS: atom_id res chain seq x y z
N MET A 1 -68.41 11.32 -32.10
CA MET A 1 -67.11 10.87 -32.60
C MET A 1 -66.06 11.82 -32.05
N SER A 2 -65.52 11.55 -30.86
CA SER A 2 -64.56 12.42 -30.17
C SER A 2 -63.14 11.95 -30.49
N ASP A 3 -62.40 12.76 -31.23
CA ASP A 3 -60.98 12.55 -31.53
C ASP A 3 -60.15 12.58 -30.24
N ALA A 4 -59.71 11.41 -29.80
CA ALA A 4 -58.78 11.27 -28.69
C ALA A 4 -57.40 11.80 -29.12
N GLN A 5 -56.94 12.89 -28.49
CA GLN A 5 -55.61 13.41 -28.76
C GLN A 5 -54.54 12.40 -28.29
N PRO A 6 -53.50 12.14 -29.12
CA PRO A 6 -52.46 11.18 -28.77
C PRO A 6 -51.69 11.64 -27.53
N SER A 7 -51.33 10.68 -26.67
CA SER A 7 -50.58 10.92 -25.43
C SER A 7 -49.17 11.48 -25.72
N ASP A 8 -48.56 12.16 -24.74
CA ASP A 8 -47.22 12.76 -24.91
C ASP A 8 -46.15 11.71 -25.31
N ASP A 9 -46.32 10.48 -24.84
CA ASP A 9 -45.44 9.35 -25.18
C ASP A 9 -45.62 8.90 -26.64
N GLU A 10 -46.86 8.87 -27.15
CA GLU A 10 -47.14 8.56 -28.56
C GLU A 10 -46.63 9.65 -29.51
N ARG A 11 -46.70 10.92 -29.09
CA ARG A 11 -46.11 12.04 -29.82
C ARG A 11 -44.59 11.94 -29.85
N ALA A 12 -43.97 11.63 -28.71
CA ALA A 12 -42.53 11.43 -28.61
C ALA A 12 -42.05 10.25 -29.48
N ALA A 13 -42.78 9.13 -29.48
CA ALA A 13 -42.48 7.96 -30.30
C ALA A 13 -42.60 8.26 -31.80
N ARG A 14 -43.64 8.99 -32.22
CA ARG A 14 -43.80 9.44 -33.63
C ARG A 14 -42.67 10.37 -34.06
N LEU A 15 -42.27 11.33 -33.21
CA LEU A 15 -41.15 12.23 -33.51
C LEU A 15 -39.81 11.47 -33.57
N ALA A 16 -39.61 10.47 -32.71
CA ALA A 16 -38.42 9.62 -32.74
C ALA A 16 -38.37 8.77 -34.02
N ALA A 17 -39.50 8.18 -34.42
CA ALA A 17 -39.62 7.42 -35.67
C ALA A 17 -39.39 8.31 -36.90
N GLN A 18 -39.94 9.53 -36.91
CA GLN A 18 -39.73 10.50 -37.99
C GLN A 18 -38.26 10.94 -38.08
N ARG A 19 -37.60 11.21 -36.94
CA ARG A 19 -36.16 11.50 -36.90
C ARG A 19 -35.33 10.33 -37.39
N LYS A 20 -35.70 9.10 -37.03
CA LYS A 20 -35.02 7.88 -37.48
C LYS A 20 -35.14 7.70 -38.99
N ALA A 21 -36.36 7.79 -39.54
CA ALA A 21 -36.61 7.69 -40.98
C ALA A 21 -35.87 8.79 -41.76
N TRP A 22 -35.79 10.01 -41.20
CA TRP A 22 -35.05 11.10 -41.83
C TRP A 22 -33.54 10.87 -41.82
N ASN A 23 -32.99 10.36 -40.72
CA ASN A 23 -31.56 10.01 -40.60
C ASN A 23 -31.18 8.85 -41.54
N GLU A 24 -32.07 7.88 -41.71
CA GLU A 24 -31.89 6.76 -42.64
C GLU A 24 -31.95 7.21 -44.10
N ALA A 25 -32.84 8.15 -44.44
CA ALA A 25 -32.92 8.76 -45.77
C ALA A 25 -31.74 9.71 -46.09
N HIS A 26 -31.09 10.29 -45.07
CA HIS A 26 -30.01 11.26 -45.22
C HIS A 26 -28.75 10.88 -44.42
N PRO A 27 -28.11 9.73 -44.72
CA PRO A 27 -27.03 9.17 -43.90
C PRO A 27 -25.78 10.07 -43.86
N THR A 28 -25.51 10.85 -44.91
CA THR A 28 -24.33 11.73 -44.98
C THR A 28 -24.59 13.17 -44.50
N TYR A 29 -25.86 13.56 -44.29
CA TYR A 29 -26.22 14.96 -44.05
C TYR A 29 -25.50 15.55 -42.83
N TYR A 30 -25.49 14.86 -41.69
CA TYR A 30 -24.83 15.40 -40.49
C TYR A 30 -23.31 15.44 -40.63
N ALA A 31 -22.72 14.51 -41.39
CA ALA A 31 -21.29 14.51 -41.66
C ALA A 31 -20.91 15.71 -42.52
N GLU A 32 -21.67 15.96 -43.59
CA GLU A 32 -21.50 17.11 -44.48
C GLU A 32 -21.81 18.43 -43.78
N TYR A 33 -22.89 18.49 -42.99
CA TYR A 33 -23.24 19.67 -42.20
C TYR A 33 -22.16 20.02 -41.18
N ARG A 34 -21.60 19.02 -40.48
CA ARG A 34 -20.47 19.22 -39.56
C ARG A 34 -19.19 19.62 -40.29
N ALA A 35 -18.95 19.10 -41.49
CA ALA A 35 -17.80 19.47 -42.31
C ALA A 35 -17.91 20.92 -42.79
N ARG A 36 -19.07 21.31 -43.34
CA ARG A 36 -19.36 22.67 -43.82
C ARG A 36 -19.40 23.70 -42.68
N ASN A 37 -19.92 23.35 -41.51
CA ASN A 37 -20.06 24.25 -40.36
C ASN A 37 -19.01 24.03 -39.26
N ARG A 38 -17.91 23.34 -39.56
CA ARG A 38 -16.92 22.91 -38.56
C ARG A 38 -16.37 24.08 -37.74
N GLU A 39 -16.03 25.17 -38.43
CA GLU A 39 -15.45 26.35 -37.80
C GLU A 39 -16.47 27.16 -37.00
N ASP A 40 -17.72 27.27 -37.48
CA ASP A 40 -18.79 27.93 -36.72
C ASP A 40 -19.15 27.15 -35.45
N ILE A 41 -19.24 25.82 -35.53
CA ILE A 41 -19.47 24.95 -34.36
C ILE A 41 -18.32 25.10 -33.35
N ARG A 42 -17.07 25.10 -33.82
CA ARG A 42 -15.89 25.33 -32.96
C ARG A 42 -15.90 26.70 -32.31
N ARG A 43 -16.27 27.74 -33.04
CA ARG A 43 -16.39 29.12 -32.52
C ARG A 43 -17.46 29.19 -31.43
N LYS A 44 -18.67 28.72 -31.72
CA LYS A 44 -19.80 28.68 -30.76
C LYS A 44 -19.50 27.83 -29.53
N ASN A 45 -18.73 26.75 -29.65
CA ASN A 45 -18.31 25.95 -28.51
C ASN A 45 -17.28 26.69 -27.64
N ARG A 46 -16.29 27.35 -28.27
CA ARG A 46 -15.31 28.18 -27.54
C ARG A 46 -15.99 29.34 -26.80
N GLU A 47 -16.98 29.97 -27.42
CA GLU A 47 -17.77 31.04 -26.82
C GLU A 47 -18.60 30.54 -25.63
N ARG A 48 -19.31 29.41 -25.78
CA ARG A 48 -20.04 28.78 -24.66
C ARG A 48 -19.14 28.41 -23.48
N GLU A 49 -17.95 27.87 -23.74
CA GLU A 49 -16.98 27.58 -22.66
C GLU A 49 -16.45 28.86 -22.00
N ARG A 50 -16.22 29.93 -22.78
CA ARG A 50 -15.84 31.24 -22.23
C ARG A 50 -16.93 31.82 -21.33
N ASP A 51 -18.18 31.79 -21.77
CA ASP A 51 -19.32 32.27 -20.99
C ASP A 51 -19.51 31.46 -19.71
N ARG A 52 -19.37 30.13 -19.80
CA ARG A 52 -19.43 29.24 -18.63
C ARG A 52 -18.33 29.58 -17.64
N ALA A 53 -17.09 29.67 -18.10
CA ALA A 53 -15.95 30.02 -17.25
C ALA A 53 -16.11 31.42 -16.64
N GLN A 54 -16.67 32.38 -17.37
CA GLN A 54 -16.98 33.71 -16.87
C GLN A 54 -18.04 33.67 -15.77
N ARG A 55 -19.16 32.96 -15.98
CA ARG A 55 -20.20 32.78 -14.95
C ARG A 55 -19.65 32.12 -13.69
N GLU A 56 -18.81 31.10 -13.83
CA GLU A 56 -18.16 30.43 -12.69
C GLU A 56 -17.22 31.38 -11.94
N ARG A 57 -16.47 32.23 -12.65
CA ARG A 57 -15.61 33.27 -12.03
C ARG A 57 -16.44 34.32 -11.31
N GLU A 58 -17.50 34.82 -11.92
CA GLU A 58 -18.41 35.80 -11.33
C GLU A 58 -19.12 35.23 -10.10
N GLU A 59 -19.57 33.98 -10.16
CA GLU A 59 -20.15 33.29 -9.01
C GLU A 59 -19.13 33.11 -7.89
N LYS A 60 -17.91 32.66 -8.21
CA LYS A 60 -16.82 32.55 -7.23
C LYS A 60 -16.50 33.90 -6.60
N ALA A 61 -16.46 34.98 -7.37
CA ALA A 61 -16.23 36.33 -6.88
C ALA A 61 -17.38 36.79 -5.97
N ARG A 62 -18.64 36.51 -6.31
CA ARG A 62 -19.80 36.80 -5.44
C ARG A 62 -19.73 36.02 -4.13
N ARG A 63 -19.41 34.73 -4.18
CA ARG A 63 -19.21 33.89 -2.98
C ARG A 63 -18.07 34.43 -2.12
N GLN A 64 -16.95 34.81 -2.73
CA GLN A 64 -15.80 35.37 -2.02
C GLN A 64 -16.16 36.70 -1.34
N LYS A 65 -16.85 37.62 -2.04
CA LYS A 65 -17.37 38.87 -1.44
C LYS A 65 -18.32 38.60 -0.26
N GLY A 66 -19.10 37.52 -0.30
CA GLY A 66 -19.93 37.09 0.83
C GLY A 66 -19.10 36.61 2.02
N ILE A 67 -18.07 35.79 1.76
CA ILE A 67 -17.13 35.30 2.78
C ILE A 67 -16.37 36.47 3.42
N ASP A 68 -15.89 37.42 2.62
CA ASP A 68 -15.12 38.56 3.10
C ASP A 68 -15.97 39.48 3.97
N ARG A 69 -17.24 39.73 3.59
CA ARG A 69 -18.20 40.45 4.43
C ARG A 69 -18.48 39.72 5.74
N ALA A 70 -18.71 38.41 5.70
CA ALA A 70 -18.91 37.61 6.91
C ALA A 70 -17.65 37.62 7.81
N LYS A 71 -16.46 37.63 7.22
CA LYS A 71 -15.19 37.71 7.94
C LYS A 71 -14.97 39.09 8.57
N ALA A 72 -15.33 40.17 7.87
CA ALA A 72 -15.28 41.53 8.38
C ALA A 72 -16.25 41.69 9.57
N TRP A 73 -17.51 41.29 9.39
CA TRP A 73 -18.50 41.26 10.47
C TRP A 73 -18.02 40.42 11.67
N ALA A 74 -17.44 39.24 11.41
CA ALA A 74 -16.89 38.37 12.44
C ALA A 74 -15.65 38.93 13.17
N LYS A 75 -15.00 39.97 12.63
CA LYS A 75 -13.89 40.69 13.25
C LYS A 75 -14.42 41.84 14.13
N GLU A 76 -15.46 42.52 13.67
CA GLU A 76 -16.15 43.61 14.37
C GLU A 76 -17.01 43.10 15.54
N HIS A 77 -17.60 41.90 15.41
CA HIS A 77 -18.50 41.29 16.39
C HIS A 77 -17.98 39.93 16.89
N PRO A 78 -16.88 39.89 17.66
CA PRO A 78 -16.28 38.63 18.10
C PRO A 78 -17.16 37.86 19.08
N GLU A 79 -17.88 38.54 19.98
CA GLU A 79 -18.72 37.91 21.00
C GLU A 79 -19.98 37.27 20.41
N GLU A 80 -20.69 37.99 19.55
CA GLU A 80 -21.88 37.49 18.84
C GLU A 80 -21.55 36.27 17.97
N ARG A 81 -20.38 36.27 17.33
CA ARG A 81 -19.88 35.11 16.59
C ARG A 81 -19.66 33.90 17.50
N GLN A 82 -19.10 34.09 18.70
CA GLN A 82 -18.90 32.98 19.65
C GLN A 82 -20.24 32.44 20.14
N GLN A 83 -21.20 33.31 20.44
CA GLN A 83 -22.55 32.91 20.82
C GLN A 83 -23.25 32.15 19.70
N ALA A 84 -23.18 32.63 18.45
CA ALA A 84 -23.73 31.94 17.29
C ALA A 84 -23.10 30.55 17.08
N ARG A 85 -21.77 30.43 17.26
CA ARG A 85 -21.06 29.15 17.21
C ARG A 85 -21.48 28.21 18.33
N ALA A 86 -21.63 28.71 19.55
CA ALA A 86 -22.09 27.93 20.69
C ALA A 86 -23.50 27.39 20.46
N ARG A 87 -24.43 28.24 19.99
CA ARG A 87 -25.79 27.85 19.60
C ARG A 87 -25.79 26.80 18.49
N TYR A 88 -24.96 26.98 17.46
CA TYR A 88 -24.82 26.01 16.38
C TYR A 88 -24.30 24.65 16.88
N LYS A 89 -23.27 24.65 17.74
CA LYS A 89 -22.73 23.43 18.35
C LYS A 89 -23.76 22.70 19.22
N GLN A 90 -24.60 23.44 19.94
CA GLN A 90 -25.68 22.87 20.76
C GLN A 90 -26.80 22.30 19.89
N LYS A 91 -27.22 23.01 18.84
CA LYS A 91 -28.30 22.59 17.94
C LYS A 91 -27.91 21.42 17.02
N HIS A 92 -26.63 21.35 16.63
CA HIS A 92 -26.11 20.42 15.64
C HIS A 92 -24.81 19.72 16.12
N PRO A 93 -24.86 18.94 17.22
CA PRO A 93 -23.66 18.38 17.84
C PRO A 93 -22.94 17.36 16.93
N GLU A 94 -23.68 16.49 16.25
CA GLU A 94 -23.08 15.45 15.39
C GLU A 94 -22.53 16.03 14.09
N THR A 95 -23.23 16.97 13.47
CA THR A 95 -22.76 17.69 12.27
C THR A 95 -21.51 18.51 12.57
N TYR A 96 -21.44 19.13 13.75
CA TYR A 96 -20.23 19.82 14.21
C TYR A 96 -19.05 18.85 14.43
N LYS A 97 -19.28 17.70 15.09
CA LYS A 97 -18.25 16.66 15.28
C LYS A 97 -17.77 16.10 13.93
N GLN A 98 -18.66 15.86 13.00
CA GLN A 98 -18.32 15.38 11.65
C GLN A 98 -17.48 16.42 10.89
N ALA A 99 -17.89 17.69 10.90
CA ALA A 99 -17.09 18.75 10.29
C ALA A 99 -15.69 18.86 10.91
N GLN A 100 -15.56 18.66 12.22
CA GLN A 100 -14.27 18.63 12.90
C GLN A 100 -13.42 17.42 12.48
N ARG A 101 -14.03 16.23 12.34
CA ARG A 101 -13.37 15.02 11.83
C ARG A 101 -12.90 15.24 10.38
N ASP A 102 -13.75 15.74 9.51
CA ASP A 102 -13.42 15.98 8.11
C ASP A 102 -12.30 16.99 7.97
N TYR A 103 -12.31 18.05 8.78
CA TYR A 103 -11.22 19.02 8.84
C TYR A 103 -9.91 18.33 9.27
N TYR A 104 -9.94 17.51 10.32
CA TYR A 104 -8.77 16.78 10.79
C TYR A 104 -8.21 15.85 9.71
N TYR A 105 -9.06 15.08 9.03
CA TYR A 105 -8.61 14.16 7.98
C TYR A 105 -8.04 14.89 6.78
N ARG A 106 -8.70 15.95 6.29
CA ARG A 106 -8.19 16.77 5.19
C ARG A 106 -6.85 17.44 5.50
N ASN A 107 -6.63 17.83 6.76
CA ASN A 107 -5.43 18.56 7.19
C ASN A 107 -4.44 17.69 7.98
N ARG A 108 -4.61 16.36 7.99
CA ARG A 108 -3.85 15.47 8.85
C ARG A 108 -2.34 15.60 8.64
N ALA A 109 -1.91 15.68 7.39
CA ALA A 109 -0.51 15.84 7.01
C ALA A 109 0.05 17.19 7.51
N ALA A 110 -0.65 18.29 7.23
CA ALA A 110 -0.24 19.63 7.66
C ALA A 110 -0.19 19.78 9.18
N ILE A 111 -1.13 19.16 9.91
CA ILE A 111 -1.13 19.14 11.38
C ILE A 111 0.09 18.36 11.88
N ALA A 112 0.36 17.18 11.30
CA ALA A 112 1.51 16.37 11.68
C ALA A 112 2.83 17.09 11.37
N GLU A 113 2.93 17.80 10.25
CA GLU A 113 4.10 18.59 9.88
C GLU A 113 4.33 19.76 10.84
N ARG A 114 3.29 20.53 11.18
CA ARG A 114 3.40 21.59 12.20
C ARG A 114 3.80 21.03 13.56
N GLN A 115 3.29 19.85 13.91
CA GLN A 115 3.70 19.17 15.13
C GLN A 115 5.18 18.80 15.07
N ARG A 116 5.66 18.20 13.96
CA ARG A 116 7.08 17.88 13.76
C ARG A 116 7.95 19.13 13.84
N ALA A 117 7.55 20.23 13.21
CA ALA A 117 8.29 21.49 13.24
C ALA A 117 8.43 22.03 14.68
N ARG A 118 7.37 21.96 15.49
CA ARG A 118 7.43 22.33 16.93
C ARG A 118 8.33 21.39 17.74
N GLU A 119 8.26 20.09 17.48
CA GLU A 119 9.09 19.10 18.17
C GLU A 119 10.58 19.21 17.78
N ALA A 120 10.87 19.63 16.54
CA ALA A 120 12.21 19.90 16.07
C ALA A 120 12.77 21.22 16.64
N ALA A 121 11.93 22.24 16.79
CA ALA A 121 12.31 23.52 17.40
C ALA A 121 12.66 23.37 18.89
N ASP A 122 11.83 22.68 19.67
CA ASP A 122 12.01 22.48 21.12
C ASP A 122 11.91 20.99 21.50
N PRO A 123 12.97 20.19 21.33
CA PRO A 123 12.92 18.75 21.60
C PRO A 123 12.70 18.43 23.09
N GLU A 124 13.24 19.24 24.00
CA GLU A 124 13.07 19.04 25.45
C GLU A 124 11.63 19.23 25.90
N LYS A 125 10.99 20.32 25.45
CA LYS A 125 9.58 20.62 25.74
C LYS A 125 8.65 19.56 25.16
N ALA A 126 8.96 19.03 23.98
CA ALA A 126 8.25 17.90 23.39
C ALA A 126 8.38 16.62 24.26
N ASN A 127 9.59 16.33 24.74
CA ASN A 127 9.84 15.18 25.61
C ASN A 127 9.15 15.31 26.97
N GLU A 128 9.15 16.49 27.59
CA GLU A 128 8.39 16.77 28.81
C GLU A 128 6.89 16.61 28.62
N ALA A 129 6.34 17.15 27.52
CA ALA A 129 4.92 17.00 27.21
C ALA A 129 4.53 15.53 27.04
N ARG A 130 5.40 14.72 26.40
CA ARG A 130 5.20 13.25 26.31
C ARG A 130 5.23 12.60 27.69
N ARG A 131 6.20 12.94 28.56
CA ARG A 131 6.27 12.44 29.94
C ARG A 131 5.00 12.77 30.73
N ARG A 132 4.59 14.04 30.75
CA ARG A 132 3.35 14.49 31.41
C ARG A 132 2.09 13.81 30.85
N ALA A 133 2.05 13.50 29.55
CA ALA A 133 0.94 12.75 28.97
C ALA A 133 0.90 11.29 29.46
N VAL A 134 2.07 10.63 29.54
CA VAL A 134 2.20 9.28 30.09
C VAL A 134 1.83 9.26 31.58
N ASP A 135 2.28 10.25 32.35
CA ASP A 135 2.01 10.33 33.79
C ASP A 135 0.51 10.60 34.05
N ARG A 136 -0.12 11.48 33.27
CA ARG A 136 -1.58 11.67 33.33
C ARG A 136 -2.36 10.41 32.96
N ALA A 137 -1.93 9.67 31.95
CA ALA A 137 -2.57 8.40 31.58
C ALA A 137 -2.45 7.37 32.72
N ARG A 138 -1.27 7.28 33.35
CA ARG A 138 -1.05 6.42 34.53
C ARG A 138 -1.91 6.84 35.72
N GLY A 139 -2.00 8.14 36.00
CA GLY A 139 -2.77 8.69 37.13
C GLY A 139 -4.29 8.48 37.03
N VAL A 140 -4.84 8.36 35.81
CA VAL A 140 -6.26 8.05 35.57
C VAL A 140 -6.55 6.54 35.69
N GLY A 141 -5.57 5.71 36.09
CA GLY A 141 -5.73 4.25 36.12
C GLY A 141 -5.90 3.63 34.73
N ARG A 142 -5.74 4.43 33.67
CA ARG A 142 -5.71 3.94 32.30
C ARG A 142 -4.34 3.33 32.11
N ALA A 143 -4.24 2.02 32.40
CA ALA A 143 -3.16 1.21 31.86
C ALA A 143 -3.05 1.62 30.38
N PRO A 144 -1.86 2.04 29.90
CA PRO A 144 -1.75 2.43 28.50
C PRO A 144 -2.33 1.27 27.70
N ALA A 145 -3.20 1.53 26.73
CA ALA A 145 -3.77 0.47 25.88
C ALA A 145 -2.70 -0.38 25.17
N SER A 146 -1.42 0.01 25.33
CA SER A 146 -0.20 -0.63 24.86
C SER A 146 0.64 -1.29 25.97
N SER A 147 0.14 -1.44 27.21
CA SER A 147 0.79 -2.29 28.22
C SER A 147 0.69 -3.74 27.73
N PRO A 148 1.82 -4.42 27.47
CA PRO A 148 1.76 -5.75 26.90
C PRO A 148 0.95 -6.69 27.80
N THR A 149 0.05 -7.46 27.17
CA THR A 149 -0.70 -8.54 27.86
C THR A 149 0.28 -9.55 28.46
N PRO A 150 -0.12 -10.34 29.47
CA PRO A 150 0.74 -11.36 30.07
C PRO A 150 1.42 -12.27 29.02
N ASP A 151 0.69 -12.69 27.99
CA ASP A 151 1.22 -13.50 26.88
C ASP A 151 2.24 -12.72 26.03
N GLN A 152 1.98 -11.44 25.74
CA GLN A 152 2.96 -10.59 25.06
C GLN A 152 4.23 -10.41 25.92
N ARG A 153 4.11 -10.31 27.25
CA ARG A 153 5.28 -10.27 28.14
C ARG A 153 6.06 -11.59 28.13
N ALA A 154 5.37 -12.74 28.07
CA ALA A 154 6.01 -14.04 27.95
C ALA A 154 6.80 -14.16 26.64
N THR A 155 6.18 -13.83 25.51
CA THR A 155 6.85 -13.83 24.19
C THR A 155 8.04 -12.86 24.13
N TYR A 156 7.95 -11.69 24.78
CA TYR A 156 9.10 -10.77 24.89
C TYR A 156 10.25 -11.38 25.69
N ARG A 157 9.96 -12.05 26.82
CA ARG A 157 10.98 -12.75 27.63
C ARG A 157 11.63 -13.90 26.86
N GLU A 158 10.86 -14.66 26.08
CA GLU A 158 11.37 -15.73 25.23
C GLU A 158 12.35 -15.20 24.19
N ARG A 159 11.97 -14.14 23.45
CA ARG A 159 12.86 -13.48 22.48
C ARG A 159 14.14 -12.96 23.12
N GLU A 160 14.04 -12.40 24.33
CA GLU A 160 15.22 -11.92 25.06
C GLU A 160 16.14 -13.08 25.47
N ASN A 161 15.56 -14.20 25.92
CA ASN A 161 16.30 -15.41 26.25
C ASN A 161 16.98 -16.02 25.02
N GLU A 162 16.30 -16.05 23.87
CA GLU A 162 16.88 -16.49 22.60
C GLU A 162 18.04 -15.60 22.14
N ALA A 163 17.89 -14.28 22.26
CA ALA A 163 18.95 -13.33 21.95
C ALA A 163 20.19 -13.57 22.84
N ARG A 164 19.99 -13.79 24.15
CA ARG A 164 21.07 -14.16 25.08
C ARG A 164 21.71 -15.51 24.73
N ARG A 165 20.92 -16.51 24.33
CA ARG A 165 21.43 -17.82 23.87
C ARG A 165 22.29 -17.67 22.61
N LEU A 166 21.84 -16.88 21.63
CA LEU A 166 22.61 -16.60 20.41
C LEU A 166 23.89 -15.83 20.70
N GLN A 167 23.86 -14.85 21.60
CA GLN A 167 25.05 -14.11 22.04
C GLN A 167 26.08 -15.05 22.66
N ARG A 168 25.66 -15.95 23.56
CA ARG A 168 26.55 -16.99 24.14
C ARG A 168 27.11 -17.94 23.09
N ARG A 169 26.31 -18.37 22.10
CA ARG A 169 26.78 -19.22 20.99
C ARG A 169 27.83 -18.51 20.13
N ARG A 170 27.64 -17.22 19.83
CA ARG A 170 28.61 -16.40 19.10
C ARG A 170 29.91 -16.22 19.87
N ALA A 171 29.83 -15.89 21.16
CA ALA A 171 30.99 -15.78 22.02
C ALA A 171 31.79 -17.08 22.08
N ARG A 172 31.11 -18.23 22.19
CA ARG A 172 31.76 -19.56 22.12
C ARG A 172 32.43 -19.85 20.77
N ALA A 173 31.90 -19.29 19.69
CA ALA A 173 32.46 -19.42 18.34
C ALA A 173 33.53 -18.35 18.04
N GLY A 174 33.95 -17.53 19.02
CA GLY A 174 34.91 -16.44 18.84
C GLY A 174 34.40 -15.30 17.94
N LEU A 175 33.10 -15.29 17.61
CA LEU A 175 32.51 -14.27 16.76
C LEU A 175 32.21 -13.01 17.60
N PRO A 176 32.58 -11.82 17.11
CA PRO A 176 32.30 -10.58 17.82
C PRO A 176 30.80 -10.39 18.02
N GLU A 177 30.44 -9.71 19.11
CA GLU A 177 29.04 -9.36 19.35
C GLU A 177 28.50 -8.59 18.15
N ARG A 178 27.29 -8.95 17.70
CA ARG A 178 26.62 -8.18 16.66
C ARG A 178 26.31 -6.82 17.26
N ARG A 179 27.20 -5.85 17.00
CA ARG A 179 26.94 -4.43 17.20
C ARG A 179 25.80 -4.05 16.26
N LEU A 180 24.58 -4.35 16.70
CA LEU A 180 23.42 -3.63 16.23
C LEU A 180 23.61 -2.24 16.79
N HIS A 181 24.28 -1.37 16.04
CA HIS A 181 24.21 0.06 16.29
C HIS A 181 22.71 0.37 16.35
N ARG A 182 22.22 0.58 17.56
CA ARG A 182 20.80 0.83 17.79
C ARG A 182 20.61 2.29 17.43
N VAL A 183 20.56 2.55 16.13
CA VAL A 183 20.38 3.89 15.57
C VAL A 183 19.08 4.42 16.15
N LEU A 184 19.18 5.51 16.91
CA LEU A 184 17.99 6.12 17.52
C LEU A 184 17.06 6.59 16.39
N THR A 185 15.77 6.64 16.65
CA THR A 185 14.79 7.09 15.64
C THR A 185 15.12 8.45 15.01
N PRO A 186 15.66 9.45 15.74
CA PRO A 186 16.14 10.71 15.15
C PRO A 186 17.32 10.51 14.20
N GLU A 187 18.33 9.74 14.60
CA GLU A 187 19.51 9.45 13.78
C GLU A 187 19.14 8.68 12.52
N ARG A 188 18.21 7.73 12.63
CA ARG A 188 17.71 6.98 11.47
C ARG A 188 17.06 7.92 10.47
N ARG A 189 16.24 8.86 10.94
CA ARG A 189 15.60 9.88 10.08
C ARG A 189 16.63 10.81 9.45
N HIS A 190 17.67 11.19 10.19
CA HIS A 190 18.77 11.99 9.65
C HIS A 190 19.52 11.24 8.56
N ASN A 191 19.85 9.97 8.79
CA ASN A 191 20.50 9.12 7.80
C ASN A 191 19.63 8.89 6.56
N ASP A 192 18.32 8.66 6.75
CA ASP A 192 17.36 8.51 5.65
C ASP A 192 17.30 9.81 4.82
N ALA A 193 17.22 10.98 5.48
CA ALA A 193 17.22 12.28 4.80
C ALA A 193 18.54 12.59 4.10
N ALA A 194 19.68 12.23 4.71
CA ALA A 194 21.01 12.39 4.12
C ALA A 194 21.19 11.45 2.91
N ALA A 195 20.68 10.22 2.98
CA ALA A 195 20.67 9.29 1.87
C ALA A 195 19.80 9.82 0.73
N ASP A 196 18.58 10.29 1.02
CA ASP A 196 17.71 10.89 0.01
C ASP A 196 18.37 12.11 -0.66
N ALA A 197 19.04 12.98 0.10
CA ALA A 197 19.79 14.11 -0.43
C ALA A 197 20.95 13.65 -1.33
N PHE A 198 21.69 12.62 -0.93
CA PHE A 198 22.79 12.06 -1.69
C PHE A 198 22.33 11.43 -3.02
N PHE A 199 21.25 10.63 -3.00
CA PHE A 199 20.73 9.95 -4.19
C PHE A 199 19.92 10.86 -5.12
N SER A 200 19.33 11.94 -4.59
CA SER A 200 18.64 12.96 -5.41
C SER A 200 19.59 13.97 -6.05
N GLN A 201 20.85 14.05 -5.60
CA GLN A 201 21.86 14.93 -6.18
C GLN A 201 22.17 14.50 -7.62
N LYS A 202 21.80 15.36 -8.58
CA LYS A 202 22.21 15.20 -9.98
C LYS A 202 23.69 15.54 -10.11
N ARG A 203 24.52 14.52 -10.24
CA ARG A 203 25.97 14.67 -10.46
C ARG A 203 26.26 14.99 -11.92
N GLY A 204 27.18 15.92 -12.14
CA GLY A 204 27.71 16.20 -13.48
C GLY A 204 28.60 15.06 -13.99
N GLY A 205 28.91 15.05 -15.29
CA GLY A 205 29.80 14.04 -15.88
C GLY A 205 31.20 14.02 -15.24
N GLU A 206 31.71 15.19 -14.85
CA GLU A 206 33.02 15.33 -14.16
C GLU A 206 33.02 14.70 -12.76
N ASP A 207 31.92 14.84 -12.00
CA ASP A 207 31.77 14.20 -10.69
C ASP A 207 31.75 12.68 -10.84
N ILE A 208 31.06 12.18 -11.86
CA ILE A 208 30.96 10.74 -12.14
C ILE A 208 32.33 10.19 -12.56
N ALA A 209 33.09 10.91 -13.40
CA ALA A 209 34.44 10.53 -13.79
C ALA A 209 35.37 10.46 -12.57
N ARG A 210 35.35 11.49 -11.72
CA ARG A 210 36.13 11.52 -10.49
C ARG A 210 35.81 10.37 -9.53
N ILE A 211 34.55 10.01 -9.37
CA ILE A 211 34.16 8.86 -8.53
C ILE A 211 34.67 7.55 -9.15
N ARG A 212 34.57 7.43 -10.48
CA ARG A 212 35.06 6.26 -11.21
C ARG A 212 36.57 6.10 -11.11
N ASP A 213 37.31 7.21 -11.03
CA ASP A 213 38.76 7.21 -10.88
C ASP A 213 39.22 7.01 -9.43
N GLN A 214 38.36 7.29 -8.45
CA GLN A 214 38.64 7.10 -7.02
C GLN A 214 38.47 5.64 -6.56
N ASP A 215 37.54 4.91 -7.17
CA ASP A 215 37.21 3.54 -6.77
C ASP A 215 37.90 2.52 -7.67
N GLU A 216 38.55 1.51 -7.07
CA GLU A 216 39.07 0.37 -7.84
C GLU A 216 37.92 -0.39 -8.53
N PRO A 217 38.10 -0.82 -9.79
CA PRO A 217 37.10 -1.61 -10.49
C PRO A 217 36.74 -2.86 -9.67
N THR A 218 35.44 -3.15 -9.54
CA THR A 218 34.99 -4.35 -8.85
C THR A 218 35.59 -5.58 -9.55
N PRO A 219 36.24 -6.50 -8.80
CA PRO A 219 36.82 -7.71 -9.38
C PRO A 219 35.79 -8.47 -10.24
N PRO A 220 36.17 -8.94 -11.44
CA PRO A 220 35.23 -9.58 -12.37
C PRO A 220 34.57 -10.81 -11.76
N ASP A 221 35.28 -11.57 -10.92
CA ASP A 221 34.76 -12.74 -10.24
C ASP A 221 33.55 -12.42 -9.34
N LEU A 222 33.57 -11.25 -8.68
CA LEU A 222 32.45 -10.80 -7.85
C LEU A 222 31.25 -10.39 -8.70
N VAL A 223 31.51 -9.77 -9.86
CA VAL A 223 30.47 -9.41 -10.82
C VAL A 223 29.81 -10.67 -11.38
N HIS A 224 30.60 -11.67 -11.78
CA HIS A 224 30.10 -12.96 -12.25
C HIS A 224 29.31 -13.69 -11.16
N ALA A 225 29.84 -13.78 -9.93
CA ALA A 225 29.13 -14.39 -8.82
C ALA A 225 27.80 -13.67 -8.50
N LEU A 226 27.75 -12.34 -8.65
CA LEU A 226 26.51 -11.57 -8.48
C LEU A 226 25.51 -11.85 -9.62
N GLN A 227 25.97 -11.91 -10.86
CA GLN A 227 25.15 -12.25 -12.03
C GLN A 227 24.56 -13.65 -11.88
N GLU A 228 25.37 -14.67 -11.57
CA GLU A 228 24.90 -16.03 -11.32
C GLU A 228 23.87 -16.09 -10.19
N ARG A 229 24.10 -15.38 -9.07
CA ARG A 229 23.13 -15.31 -7.96
C ARG A 229 21.82 -14.64 -8.38
N SER A 230 21.91 -13.60 -9.21
CA SER A 230 20.76 -12.88 -9.75
C SER A 230 19.93 -13.77 -10.66
N GLU A 231 20.58 -14.48 -11.58
CA GLU A 231 19.98 -15.43 -12.50
C GLU A 231 19.32 -16.60 -11.75
N ASN A 232 20.04 -17.22 -10.81
CA ASN A 232 19.48 -18.26 -9.95
C ASN A 232 18.23 -17.76 -9.21
N ARG A 233 18.23 -16.51 -8.74
CA ARG A 233 17.08 -15.93 -8.04
C ARG A 233 15.90 -15.64 -8.98
N ARG A 234 16.15 -15.32 -10.25
CA ARG A 234 15.09 -15.20 -11.27
C ARG A 234 14.45 -16.55 -11.54
N VAL A 235 15.26 -17.59 -11.78
CA VAL A 235 14.77 -18.97 -11.96
C VAL A 235 13.93 -19.43 -10.77
N VAL A 236 14.40 -19.18 -9.54
CA VAL A 236 13.62 -19.52 -8.34
C VAL A 236 12.28 -18.80 -8.28
N ARG A 237 12.23 -17.51 -8.66
CA ARG A 237 10.97 -16.75 -8.69
C ARG A 237 10.00 -17.28 -9.73
N GLU A 238 10.49 -17.66 -10.90
CA GLU A 238 9.66 -18.23 -11.97
C GLU A 238 9.06 -19.57 -11.55
N ILE A 239 9.87 -20.46 -10.95
CA ILE A 239 9.37 -21.74 -10.42
C ILE A 239 8.33 -21.52 -9.31
N LEU A 240 8.55 -20.55 -8.41
CA LEU A 240 7.56 -20.23 -7.37
C LEU A 240 6.26 -19.67 -7.95
N ALA A 241 6.33 -18.87 -9.02
CA ALA A 241 5.14 -18.35 -9.68
C ALA A 241 4.32 -19.48 -10.31
N ILE A 242 4.98 -20.41 -11.01
CA ILE A 242 4.35 -21.60 -11.59
C ILE A 242 3.75 -22.49 -10.49
N ALA A 243 4.46 -22.65 -9.36
CA ALA A 243 3.97 -23.44 -8.23
C ALA A 243 2.70 -22.84 -7.60
N GLU A 244 2.63 -21.51 -7.49
CA GLU A 244 1.47 -20.82 -6.94
C GLU A 244 0.25 -20.93 -7.88
N GLU A 245 0.47 -20.77 -9.19
CA GLU A 245 -0.57 -20.97 -10.20
C GLU A 245 -1.10 -22.41 -10.15
N TYR A 246 -0.19 -23.40 -10.17
CA TYR A 246 -0.55 -24.81 -10.07
C TYR A 246 -1.31 -25.13 -8.77
N PHE A 247 -0.86 -24.57 -7.63
CA PHE A 247 -1.52 -24.76 -6.35
C PHE A 247 -2.94 -24.19 -6.35
N THR A 248 -3.13 -23.01 -6.96
CA THR A 248 -4.45 -22.36 -7.03
C THR A 248 -5.43 -23.20 -7.85
N ASP A 249 -4.96 -23.77 -8.96
CA ASP A 249 -5.80 -24.61 -9.84
C ASP A 249 -6.11 -25.99 -9.23
N HIS A 250 -5.20 -26.54 -8.40
CA HIS A 250 -5.27 -27.92 -7.90
C HIS A 250 -5.38 -28.02 -6.36
N GLU A 251 -5.77 -26.94 -5.67
CA GLU A 251 -5.75 -26.87 -4.20
C GLU A 251 -6.53 -28.01 -3.54
N VAL A 252 -7.76 -28.24 -3.99
CA VAL A 252 -8.68 -29.25 -3.43
C VAL A 252 -8.12 -30.65 -3.64
N GLU A 253 -7.62 -30.94 -4.84
CA GLU A 253 -7.06 -32.25 -5.19
C GLU A 253 -5.78 -32.53 -4.40
N LEU A 254 -4.86 -31.56 -4.33
CA LEU A 254 -3.61 -31.70 -3.60
C LEU A 254 -3.87 -31.92 -2.11
N ARG A 255 -4.83 -31.21 -1.51
CA ARG A 255 -5.24 -31.43 -0.11
C ARG A 255 -5.85 -32.81 0.11
N ALA A 256 -6.71 -33.27 -0.80
CA ALA A 256 -7.31 -34.61 -0.71
C ALA A 256 -6.24 -35.70 -0.77
N ARG A 257 -5.30 -35.60 -1.72
CA ARG A 257 -4.16 -36.52 -1.86
C ARG A 257 -3.26 -36.50 -0.62
N VAL A 258 -2.91 -35.32 -0.10
CA VAL A 258 -2.11 -35.20 1.13
C VAL A 258 -2.83 -35.80 2.33
N ALA A 259 -4.14 -35.57 2.48
CA ALA A 259 -4.93 -36.14 3.56
C ALA A 259 -5.03 -37.68 3.47
N GLU A 260 -5.10 -38.24 2.27
CA GLU A 260 -5.03 -39.69 2.06
C GLU A 260 -3.68 -40.26 2.48
N ILE A 261 -2.58 -39.68 1.98
CA ILE A 261 -1.22 -40.10 2.34
C ILE A 261 -0.99 -39.95 3.85
N SER A 262 -1.50 -38.87 4.45
CA SER A 262 -1.43 -38.63 5.90
C SER A 262 -2.14 -39.73 6.70
N ARG A 263 -3.33 -40.15 6.26
CA ARG A 263 -4.07 -41.29 6.86
C ARG A 263 -3.34 -42.61 6.69
N GLN A 264 -2.71 -42.85 5.54
CA GLN A 264 -1.90 -44.04 5.29
C GLN A 264 -0.66 -44.06 6.20
N ARG A 265 0.05 -42.94 6.34
CA ARG A 265 1.20 -42.79 7.25
C ARG A 265 0.81 -43.03 8.70
N PHE A 266 -0.32 -42.48 9.13
CA PHE A 266 -0.83 -42.70 10.48
C PHE A 266 -1.14 -44.18 10.75
N ARG A 267 -1.76 -44.88 9.79
CA ARG A 267 -1.99 -46.34 9.88
C ARG A 267 -0.69 -47.15 9.90
N ALA A 268 0.37 -46.64 9.30
CA ALA A 268 1.70 -47.25 9.30
C ALA A 268 2.56 -46.85 10.53
N GLY A 269 2.00 -46.15 11.52
CA GLY A 269 2.72 -45.69 12.71
C GLY A 269 3.69 -44.53 12.48
N LEU A 270 3.61 -43.86 11.34
CA LEU A 270 4.40 -42.66 11.02
C LEU A 270 3.63 -41.39 11.35
N LEU A 271 4.37 -40.28 11.56
CA LEU A 271 3.78 -38.97 11.76
C LEU A 271 2.91 -38.56 10.54
N PRO A 272 1.69 -38.05 10.77
CA PRO A 272 0.82 -37.55 9.73
C PRO A 272 1.42 -36.30 9.06
N LEU A 273 1.13 -36.14 7.78
CA LEU A 273 1.52 -34.96 7.01
C LEU A 273 0.63 -33.75 7.35
N ASP A 274 1.22 -32.56 7.33
CA ASP A 274 0.48 -31.31 7.51
C ASP A 274 -0.30 -30.95 6.23
N VAL A 275 -1.62 -31.05 6.34
CA VAL A 275 -2.57 -30.83 5.23
C VAL A 275 -2.54 -29.37 4.73
N TYR A 276 -1.98 -28.42 5.48
CA TYR A 276 -1.92 -27.01 5.07
C TYR A 276 -0.64 -26.64 4.34
N THR A 277 0.51 -27.22 4.70
CA THR A 277 1.81 -26.86 4.11
C THR A 277 2.27 -27.83 3.03
N GLU A 278 1.96 -29.12 3.16
CA GLU A 278 2.40 -30.15 2.20
C GLU A 278 1.80 -30.01 0.79
N PRO A 279 0.54 -29.58 0.59
CA PRO A 279 0.03 -29.33 -0.75
C PRO A 279 0.86 -28.30 -1.54
N ARG A 280 1.34 -27.25 -0.87
CA ARG A 280 2.22 -26.25 -1.49
C ARG A 280 3.59 -26.81 -1.82
N ARG A 281 4.13 -27.70 -0.98
CA ARG A 281 5.37 -28.43 -1.30
C ARG A 281 5.20 -29.31 -2.52
N ARG A 282 4.08 -30.03 -2.64
CA ARG A 282 3.77 -30.86 -3.82
C ARG A 282 3.60 -30.02 -5.09
N ALA A 283 2.97 -28.86 -5.01
CA ALA A 283 2.90 -27.93 -6.13
C ALA A 283 4.29 -27.44 -6.56
N LEU A 284 5.18 -27.16 -5.60
CA LEU A 284 6.57 -26.78 -5.86
C LEU A 284 7.38 -27.90 -6.53
N GLU A 285 7.17 -29.16 -6.13
CA GLU A 285 7.79 -30.33 -6.77
C GLU A 285 7.34 -30.48 -8.23
N VAL A 286 6.05 -30.30 -8.52
CA VAL A 286 5.52 -30.34 -9.88
C VAL A 286 6.06 -29.19 -10.72
N ALA A 287 6.06 -27.97 -10.18
CA ALA A 287 6.57 -26.80 -10.88
C ALA A 287 8.07 -26.90 -11.18
N SER A 288 8.87 -27.35 -10.22
CA SER A 288 10.32 -27.53 -10.43
C SER A 288 10.61 -28.60 -11.47
N THR A 289 9.94 -29.76 -11.41
CA THR A 289 10.12 -30.83 -12.41
C THR A 289 9.63 -30.43 -13.81
N GLY A 290 8.50 -29.73 -13.90
CA GLY A 290 7.96 -29.20 -15.16
C GLY A 290 8.86 -28.12 -15.78
N TYR A 291 9.40 -27.22 -14.96
CA TYR A 291 10.34 -26.19 -15.40
C TYR A 291 11.63 -26.80 -15.95
N LEU A 292 12.17 -27.83 -15.28
CA LEU A 292 13.36 -28.55 -15.74
C LEU A 292 13.15 -29.35 -17.03
N ARG A 293 11.94 -29.85 -17.28
CA ARG A 293 11.62 -30.50 -18.57
C ARG A 293 11.50 -29.51 -19.72
N ARG A 294 11.07 -28.28 -19.44
CA ARG A 294 10.84 -27.23 -20.44
C ARG A 294 12.09 -26.41 -20.74
N SER A 295 13.02 -26.31 -19.78
CA SER A 295 14.27 -25.55 -19.92
C SER A 295 15.45 -26.49 -20.15
N ALA A 296 16.18 -26.31 -21.24
CA ALA A 296 17.43 -27.03 -21.56
C ALA A 296 18.63 -26.60 -20.68
N VAL A 297 18.37 -26.08 -19.47
CA VAL A 297 19.38 -25.50 -18.58
C VAL A 297 19.72 -26.52 -17.50
N SER A 298 21.00 -26.92 -17.42
CA SER A 298 21.49 -27.83 -16.37
C SER A 298 21.48 -27.12 -15.01
N PRO A 299 20.71 -27.60 -14.02
CA PRO A 299 20.40 -26.85 -12.80
C PRO A 299 21.29 -27.27 -11.63
N ALA A 300 22.57 -27.58 -11.85
CA ALA A 300 23.41 -28.25 -10.83
C ALA A 300 23.41 -27.51 -9.47
N THR A 301 23.32 -26.17 -9.49
CA THR A 301 23.28 -25.32 -8.29
C THR A 301 21.88 -25.04 -7.76
N SER A 302 20.88 -24.87 -8.62
CA SER A 302 19.48 -24.66 -8.20
C SER A 302 18.86 -25.90 -7.54
N PHE A 303 19.32 -27.10 -7.91
CA PHE A 303 18.86 -28.36 -7.32
C PHE A 303 19.14 -28.45 -5.81
N ALA A 304 20.27 -27.91 -5.34
CA ALA A 304 20.61 -27.91 -3.92
C ALA A 304 19.66 -27.03 -3.09
N THR A 305 19.27 -25.86 -3.62
CA THR A 305 18.30 -24.97 -2.98
C THR A 305 16.89 -25.55 -2.97
N PHE A 306 16.45 -26.21 -4.04
CA PHE A 306 15.12 -26.82 -4.11
C PHE A 306 15.02 -28.10 -3.29
N ARG A 307 16.05 -28.94 -3.30
CA ARG A 307 16.11 -30.15 -2.47
C ARG A 307 16.04 -29.84 -0.97
N TRP A 308 16.54 -28.69 -0.52
CA TRP A 308 16.36 -28.23 0.87
C TRP A 308 14.93 -27.76 1.16
N LEU A 309 14.26 -27.12 0.19
CA LEU A 309 12.87 -26.65 0.32
C LEU A 309 11.82 -27.77 0.27
N THR A 310 12.13 -28.88 -0.40
CA THR A 310 11.24 -30.04 -0.56
C THR A 310 11.63 -31.25 0.28
N ALA A 311 12.77 -31.22 0.99
CA ALA A 311 13.18 -32.33 1.85
C ALA A 311 12.20 -32.52 3.03
N ASP A 312 11.58 -33.70 3.07
CA ASP A 312 10.79 -34.20 4.20
C ASP A 312 11.74 -34.45 5.38
N LEU A 313 11.92 -33.47 6.28
CA LEU A 313 12.70 -33.59 7.52
C LEU A 313 11.91 -34.38 8.59
N ALA A 314 11.37 -35.54 8.23
CA ALA A 314 10.76 -36.46 9.18
C ALA A 314 11.88 -37.16 9.97
N LYS A 315 12.22 -36.60 11.15
CA LYS A 315 12.98 -37.33 12.16
C LYS A 315 12.08 -38.44 12.73
N GLN A 316 12.54 -39.68 12.68
CA GLN A 316 11.98 -40.75 13.52
C GLN A 316 12.16 -40.35 14.98
N ASP A 317 11.06 -40.18 15.70
CA ASP A 317 11.10 -40.04 17.16
C ASP A 317 10.97 -41.46 17.76
N PRO A 318 11.99 -42.00 18.45
CA PRO A 318 11.97 -43.38 18.96
C PRO A 318 11.08 -43.57 20.20
N ARG A 319 10.05 -42.73 20.39
CA ARG A 319 9.21 -42.73 21.60
C ARG A 319 7.74 -42.56 21.27
N ILE A 320 7.18 -43.54 20.58
CA ILE A 320 5.75 -43.85 20.69
C ILE A 320 5.66 -45.36 20.95
N THR A 321 5.73 -45.74 22.22
CA THR A 321 5.23 -47.04 22.69
C THR A 321 3.80 -46.82 23.18
N LEU A 322 2.92 -47.72 22.75
CA LEU A 322 1.48 -47.79 23.03
C LEU A 322 1.12 -47.64 24.51
#